data_AF-A0A3B9WYT7-F1
#
_entry.id   AF-A0A3B9WYT7-F1
#
_cell.length_a   1.000
_cell.length_b   1.000
_cell.length_c   1.000
_cell.angle_alpha   90.00
_cell.angle_beta   90.00
_cell.angle_gamma   90.00
#
_symmetry.space_group_name_H-M   'P 1'
#
loop_
_entity.id
_entity.type
_entity.pdbx_description
1 polymer ?
#
loop_
_entity_poly.entity_id
_entity_poly.type
_entity_poly.pdbx_seq_one_letter_code
_entity_poly.pdbx_strand_id
1 'polypeptide(L)'
;MKNLQKLGLLGGAITALALSAGAQAQDDKITYNTHVAKILNENCVVCHREGGVGPMQLTNYDQVRPWAPLISYKVAEREMPPYAYDHGIGIQDLKGDWRLTEDEISTVVAWVNSGSPIGDTDILPPAADLPDPDQWTFEADYGTPDLIIGSVPMDIPANGNDLWSKHMVPTGVNEERCIKAVQVRPRGDAKAVVHHANSEVEVMNEDGEYESFGQLTEYAMGKWGELMPEGVCRTMPTNSRVSW
;
A
#
# COMPACT_ATOMS: atom_id res chain seq x y z
N MET A 1 49.75 34.57 80.97
CA MET A 1 49.10 35.64 80.17
C MET A 1 50.00 35.99 79.01
N LYS A 2 49.41 36.14 77.80
CA LYS A 2 50.00 36.47 76.49
C LYS A 2 50.11 35.29 75.49
N ASN A 3 48.93 34.98 74.96
CA ASN A 3 48.57 34.76 73.54
C ASN A 3 49.56 34.08 72.58
N LEU A 4 49.16 32.85 72.22
CA LEU A 4 49.15 32.23 70.88
C LEU A 4 48.81 33.27 69.77
N GLN A 5 49.22 33.17 68.49
CA GLN A 5 49.29 31.99 67.64
C GLN A 5 50.05 32.28 66.33
N LYS A 6 50.54 31.19 65.75
CA LYS A 6 51.39 31.01 64.56
C LYS A 6 50.72 31.31 63.20
N LEU A 7 51.56 31.80 62.29
CA LEU A 7 51.80 31.38 60.89
C LEU A 7 50.58 31.18 59.96
N GLY A 8 50.48 32.06 58.95
CA GLY A 8 49.59 31.87 57.80
C GLY A 8 50.11 30.79 56.85
N LEU A 9 49.21 29.89 56.46
CA LEU A 9 49.35 29.05 55.27
C LEU A 9 48.44 29.59 54.17
N LEU A 10 49.03 29.85 53.00
CA LEU A 10 48.28 30.02 51.75
C LEU A 10 47.66 28.68 51.36
N GLY A 11 46.33 28.59 51.39
CA GLY A 11 45.56 27.53 50.73
C GLY A 11 45.23 27.96 49.30
N GLY A 12 45.88 27.33 48.33
CA GLY A 12 45.59 27.49 46.90
C GLY A 12 44.23 26.88 46.53
N ALA A 13 43.48 27.60 45.71
CA ALA A 13 42.11 27.33 45.32
C ALA A 13 41.92 26.00 44.58
N ILE A 14 40.92 25.21 45.00
CA ILE A 14 40.36 24.10 44.23
C ILE A 14 39.35 24.71 43.26
N THR A 15 39.71 24.77 41.98
CA THR A 15 38.82 25.18 40.90
C THR A 15 37.79 24.07 40.67
N ALA A 16 36.56 24.28 41.09
CA ALA A 16 35.44 23.41 40.75
C ALA A 16 35.12 23.58 39.26
N LEU A 17 35.45 22.58 38.43
CA LEU A 17 34.86 22.44 37.10
C LEU A 17 33.37 22.13 37.29
N ALA A 18 32.53 23.14 37.15
CA ALA A 18 31.11 22.94 36.92
C ALA A 18 30.97 22.22 35.58
N LEU A 19 30.61 20.93 35.61
CA LEU A 19 30.05 20.26 34.46
C LEU A 19 28.72 20.96 34.17
N SER A 20 28.73 21.87 33.20
CA SER A 20 27.53 22.28 32.49
C SER A 20 26.99 21.02 31.81
N ALA A 21 26.06 20.34 32.48
CA ALA A 21 25.18 19.40 31.83
C ALA A 21 24.43 20.20 30.76
N GLY A 22 24.92 20.12 29.53
CA GLY A 22 24.20 20.62 28.39
C GLY A 22 22.80 20.02 28.44
N ALA A 23 21.80 20.88 28.40
CA ALA A 23 20.47 20.48 28.00
C ALA A 23 20.65 19.63 26.75
N GLN A 24 20.35 18.33 26.86
CA GLN A 24 20.25 17.47 25.69
C GLN A 24 19.25 18.18 24.78
N ALA A 25 19.75 18.68 23.65
CA ALA A 25 18.90 18.92 22.51
C ALA A 25 18.09 17.64 22.36
N GLN A 26 16.77 17.75 22.48
CA GLN A 26 15.89 16.74 21.97
C GLN A 26 16.09 16.80 20.46
N ASP A 27 17.15 16.14 19.96
CA ASP A 27 17.19 15.71 18.57
C ASP A 27 15.82 15.06 18.36
N ASP A 28 15.05 15.57 17.40
CA ASP A 28 13.75 15.03 17.01
C ASP A 28 13.96 13.57 16.62
N LYS A 29 13.91 12.69 17.62
CA LYS A 29 14.29 11.31 17.46
C LYS A 29 13.21 10.69 16.60
N ILE A 30 13.60 10.20 15.43
CA ILE A 30 12.68 9.51 14.53
C ILE A 30 12.18 8.25 15.27
N THR A 31 10.87 8.15 15.46
CA THR A 31 10.22 6.99 16.05
C THR A 31 9.08 6.49 15.18
N TYR A 32 8.59 5.29 15.47
CA TYR A 32 7.41 4.75 14.81
C TYR A 32 6.20 5.66 15.00
N ASN A 33 5.90 6.01 16.25
CA ASN A 33 4.68 6.74 16.59
C ASN A 33 4.59 8.16 15.99
N THR A 34 5.74 8.78 15.72
CA THR A 34 5.82 10.19 15.29
C THR A 34 6.06 10.35 13.80
N HIS A 35 6.81 9.43 13.18
CA HIS A 35 7.26 9.59 11.79
C HIS A 35 6.87 8.39 10.92
N VAL A 36 7.34 7.19 11.27
CA VAL A 36 7.27 6.03 10.36
C VAL A 36 5.85 5.50 10.20
N ALA A 37 5.04 5.50 11.25
CA ALA A 37 3.68 4.96 11.17
C ALA A 37 2.83 5.70 10.13
N LYS A 38 2.98 7.04 10.02
CA LYS A 38 2.28 7.83 9.00
C LYS A 38 2.68 7.37 7.59
N ILE A 39 3.99 7.25 7.33
CA ILE A 39 4.52 6.81 6.03
C ILE A 39 3.97 5.43 5.65
N LEU A 40 3.98 4.49 6.59
CA LEU A 40 3.46 3.14 6.33
C LEU A 40 1.95 3.13 6.13
N ASN A 41 1.20 3.92 6.89
CA ASN A 41 -0.26 3.99 6.77
C ASN A 41 -0.69 4.61 5.44
N GLU A 42 0.05 5.58 4.93
CA GLU A 42 -0.24 6.24 3.64
C GLU A 42 0.19 5.39 2.43
N ASN A 43 1.30 4.64 2.53
CA ASN A 43 1.92 4.02 1.35
C ASN A 43 1.95 2.48 1.37
N CYS A 44 1.83 1.84 2.53
CA CYS A 44 2.05 0.39 2.68
C CYS A 44 0.77 -0.34 3.12
N VAL A 45 -0.01 0.23 4.04
CA VAL A 45 -1.16 -0.44 4.65
C VAL A 45 -2.27 -0.75 3.65
N VAL A 46 -2.36 -0.02 2.53
CA VAL A 46 -3.29 -0.34 1.44
C VAL A 46 -3.17 -1.80 0.97
N CYS A 47 -1.94 -2.32 0.91
CA CYS A 47 -1.64 -3.71 0.57
C CYS A 47 -1.39 -4.57 1.82
N HIS A 48 -0.67 -4.03 2.81
CA HIS A 48 -0.21 -4.73 4.00
C HIS A 48 -1.18 -4.61 5.19
N ARG A 49 -2.40 -5.09 4.97
CA ARG A 49 -3.46 -5.18 6.00
C ARG A 49 -4.19 -6.51 5.91
N GLU A 50 -4.98 -6.83 6.93
CA GLU A 50 -5.86 -8.00 6.86
C GLU A 50 -6.79 -7.90 5.64
N GLY A 51 -6.92 -9.01 4.90
CA GLY A 51 -7.68 -9.06 3.64
C GLY A 51 -7.02 -8.33 2.45
N GLY A 52 -5.87 -7.69 2.65
CA GLY A 52 -5.04 -7.10 1.60
C GLY A 52 -4.16 -8.12 0.87
N VAL A 53 -3.44 -7.67 -0.16
CA VAL A 53 -2.59 -8.51 -1.01
C VAL A 53 -1.17 -8.72 -0.46
N GLY A 54 -0.77 -7.94 0.54
CA GLY A 54 0.54 -8.05 1.18
C GLY A 54 0.67 -9.33 2.01
N PRO A 55 1.82 -10.02 2.00
CA PRO A 55 1.99 -11.31 2.68
C PRO A 55 2.04 -11.20 4.22
N MET A 56 2.16 -9.98 4.75
CA MET A 56 2.14 -9.66 6.17
C MET A 56 1.41 -8.34 6.39
N GLN A 57 0.80 -8.19 7.57
CA GLN A 57 0.20 -6.94 8.00
C GLN A 57 1.28 -5.97 8.51
N LEU A 58 1.10 -4.68 8.27
CA LEU A 58 1.99 -3.59 8.71
C LEU A 58 1.19 -2.46 9.39
N THR A 59 0.08 -2.82 10.04
CA THR A 59 -0.92 -1.87 10.55
C THR A 59 -0.61 -1.32 11.95
N ASN A 60 0.36 -1.91 12.65
CA ASN A 60 0.81 -1.48 13.97
C ASN A 60 2.28 -1.82 14.22
N TYR A 61 2.86 -1.25 15.28
CA TYR A 61 4.27 -1.39 15.60
C TYR A 61 4.71 -2.86 15.78
N ASP A 62 3.93 -3.66 16.49
CA ASP A 62 4.31 -5.06 16.77
C ASP A 62 4.34 -5.91 15.51
N GLN A 63 3.48 -5.59 14.55
CA GLN A 63 3.49 -6.19 13.21
C GLN A 63 4.67 -5.69 12.36
N VAL A 64 5.00 -4.40 12.43
CA VAL A 64 6.06 -3.79 11.60
C VAL A 64 7.46 -4.16 12.08
N ARG A 65 7.69 -4.14 13.39
CA ARG A 65 9.03 -4.27 13.99
C ARG A 65 9.81 -5.51 13.53
N PRO A 66 9.23 -6.73 13.45
CA PRO A 66 9.95 -7.91 12.97
C PRO A 66 10.45 -7.79 11.52
N TRP A 67 9.75 -7.01 10.70
CA TRP A 67 10.07 -6.81 9.29
C TRP A 67 10.88 -5.55 9.02
N ALA A 68 11.17 -4.74 10.03
CA ALA A 68 11.81 -3.43 9.87
C ALA A 68 13.10 -3.47 9.03
N PRO A 69 14.05 -4.42 9.22
CA PRO A 69 15.23 -4.51 8.35
C PRO A 69 14.88 -4.79 6.88
N LEU A 70 13.91 -5.65 6.61
CA LEU A 70 13.45 -5.97 5.26
C LEU A 70 12.72 -4.78 4.64
N ILE A 71 11.87 -4.10 5.39
CA ILE A 71 11.17 -2.88 4.95
C ILE A 71 12.21 -1.84 4.54
N SER A 72 13.18 -1.54 5.42
CA SER A 72 14.27 -0.59 5.12
C SER A 72 15.02 -0.94 3.85
N TYR A 73 15.34 -2.22 3.64
CA TYR A 73 16.01 -2.67 2.42
C TYR A 73 15.14 -2.46 1.17
N LYS A 74 13.87 -2.88 1.22
CA LYS A 74 12.95 -2.79 0.07
C LYS A 74 12.59 -1.35 -0.31
N VAL A 75 12.45 -0.44 0.67
CA VAL A 75 12.20 0.98 0.38
C VAL A 75 13.46 1.68 -0.13
N ALA A 76 14.64 1.33 0.39
CA ALA A 76 15.91 1.91 -0.08
C ALA A 76 16.23 1.52 -1.52
N GLU A 77 15.93 0.27 -1.91
CA GLU A 77 16.04 -0.20 -3.30
C GLU A 77 14.86 0.25 -4.19
N ARG A 78 13.89 1.00 -3.64
CA ARG A 78 12.66 1.44 -4.32
C ARG A 78 11.84 0.29 -4.93
N GLU A 79 11.98 -0.91 -4.38
CA GLU A 79 11.16 -2.06 -4.75
C GLU A 79 9.76 -2.00 -4.11
N MET A 80 9.62 -1.25 -3.01
CA MET A 80 8.37 -1.06 -2.30
C MET A 80 8.09 0.43 -2.04
N PRO A 81 6.84 0.89 -2.27
CA PRO A 81 5.73 0.18 -2.93
C PRO A 81 6.07 -0.22 -4.39
N PRO A 82 5.42 -1.26 -4.96
CA PRO A 82 5.84 -1.87 -6.23
C PRO A 82 5.41 -1.03 -7.44
N TYR A 83 6.01 0.15 -7.58
CA TYR A 83 5.76 1.12 -8.64
C TYR A 83 7.06 1.38 -9.40
N ALA A 84 7.29 0.61 -10.46
CA ALA A 84 8.50 0.68 -11.30
C ALA A 84 8.46 1.86 -12.30
N TYR A 85 8.17 3.07 -11.81
CA TYR A 85 8.23 4.29 -12.62
C TYR A 85 9.60 4.96 -12.46
N ASP A 86 10.14 5.47 -13.57
CA ASP A 86 11.35 6.27 -13.54
C ASP A 86 11.15 7.54 -12.71
N HIS A 87 12.14 7.86 -11.87
CA HIS A 87 12.18 9.12 -11.15
C HIS A 87 12.87 10.19 -12.00
N GLY A 88 12.26 11.38 -12.09
CA GLY A 88 12.87 12.56 -12.70
C GLY A 88 12.83 12.61 -14.23
N ILE A 89 12.16 11.67 -14.90
CA ILE A 89 11.98 11.65 -16.36
C ILE A 89 10.50 11.52 -16.71
N GLY A 90 10.02 12.29 -17.69
CA GLY A 90 8.64 12.21 -18.15
C GLY A 90 7.62 12.80 -17.18
N ILE A 91 6.40 12.25 -17.17
CA ILE A 91 5.31 12.72 -16.31
C ILE A 91 5.55 12.20 -14.89
N GLN A 92 5.76 13.12 -13.94
CA GLN A 92 6.03 12.78 -12.55
C GLN A 92 4.82 13.02 -11.63
N ASP A 93 3.88 13.87 -12.03
CA ASP A 93 2.63 14.10 -11.29
C ASP A 93 1.60 13.01 -11.64
N LEU A 94 1.79 11.83 -11.06
CA LEU A 94 0.92 10.68 -11.27
C LEU A 94 -0.31 10.77 -10.35
N LYS A 95 -1.48 10.39 -10.88
CA LYS A 95 -2.68 10.21 -10.05
C LYS A 95 -2.54 8.91 -9.25
N GLY A 96 -2.74 8.98 -7.94
CA GLY A 96 -2.59 7.82 -7.06
C GLY A 96 -1.13 7.36 -6.91
N ASP A 97 -0.21 8.32 -6.84
CA ASP A 97 1.21 8.04 -6.64
C ASP A 97 1.48 7.60 -5.19
N TRP A 98 1.94 6.35 -5.01
CA TRP A 98 2.34 5.80 -3.71
C TRP A 98 3.86 5.67 -3.58
N ARG A 99 4.62 6.26 -4.50
CA ARG A 99 6.08 6.26 -4.40
C ARG A 99 6.50 7.04 -3.16
N LEU A 100 7.47 6.49 -2.45
CA LEU A 100 8.10 7.20 -1.34
C LEU A 100 9.04 8.28 -1.89
N THR A 101 8.94 9.46 -1.28
CA THR A 101 9.93 10.53 -1.42
C THR A 101 11.26 10.11 -0.80
N GLU A 102 12.36 10.77 -1.20
CA GLU A 102 13.68 10.53 -0.58
C GLU A 102 13.67 10.79 0.93
N ASP A 103 12.91 11.79 1.39
CA ASP A 103 12.77 12.11 2.81
C ASP A 103 12.04 11.00 3.57
N GLU A 104 11.00 10.40 2.98
CA GLU A 104 10.31 9.25 3.58
C GLU A 104 11.20 8.00 3.63
N ILE A 105 11.92 7.70 2.54
CA ILE A 105 12.87 6.59 2.49
C ILE A 105 13.95 6.77 3.56
N SER A 106 14.59 7.95 3.60
CA SER A 106 15.64 8.24 4.58
C SER A 106 15.12 8.20 6.02
N THR A 107 13.89 8.63 6.26
CA THR A 107 13.22 8.52 7.56
C THR A 107 13.07 7.06 8.00
N VAL A 108 12.56 6.20 7.13
CA VAL A 108 12.41 4.76 7.42
C VAL A 108 13.78 4.12 7.66
N VAL A 109 14.77 4.37 6.80
CA VAL A 109 16.12 3.82 6.93
C VAL A 109 16.79 4.28 8.23
N ALA A 110 16.71 5.57 8.55
CA ALA A 110 17.28 6.13 9.78
C ALA A 110 16.61 5.55 11.03
N TRP A 111 15.28 5.41 11.01
CA TRP A 111 14.54 4.76 12.09
C TRP A 111 15.03 3.33 12.33
N VAL A 112 15.18 2.53 11.27
CA VAL A 112 15.67 1.15 11.38
C VAL A 112 17.10 1.10 11.90
N ASN A 113 17.99 1.94 11.38
CA ASN A 113 19.38 2.06 11.83
C ASN A 113 19.50 2.48 13.30
N SER A 114 18.51 3.19 13.84
CA SER A 114 18.44 3.58 15.26
C SER A 114 17.87 2.48 16.19
N GLY A 115 17.60 1.28 15.65
CA GLY A 115 17.03 0.16 16.40
C GLY A 115 15.50 0.11 16.38
N SER A 116 14.86 0.81 15.45
CA SER A 116 13.40 0.81 15.25
C SER A 116 12.58 1.20 16.50
N PRO A 117 12.88 2.32 17.20
CA PRO A 117 12.18 2.69 18.43
C PRO A 117 10.69 3.00 18.17
N ILE A 118 9.80 2.51 19.05
CA ILE A 118 8.37 2.83 19.01
C ILE A 118 8.12 4.34 19.24
N GLY A 119 8.80 4.91 20.23
CA GLY A 119 8.62 6.30 20.67
C GLY A 119 7.64 6.41 21.84
N ASP A 120 7.15 7.63 22.07
CA ASP A 120 6.19 7.91 23.12
C ASP A 120 4.85 7.22 22.81
N THR A 121 4.40 6.35 23.72
CA THR A 121 3.16 5.58 23.57
C THR A 121 1.90 6.42 23.76
N ASP A 122 2.02 7.63 24.31
CA ASP A 122 0.91 8.58 24.41
C ASP A 122 0.64 9.27 23.06
N ILE A 123 1.59 9.21 22.13
CA ILE A 123 1.41 9.63 20.74
C ILE A 123 0.83 8.47 19.95
N LEU A 124 -0.44 8.60 19.56
CA LEU A 124 -1.10 7.64 18.70
C LEU A 124 -0.89 8.02 17.23
N PRO A 125 -0.33 7.12 16.40
CA PRO A 125 -0.29 7.32 14.96
C PRO A 125 -1.68 7.56 14.36
N PRO A 126 -1.78 8.35 13.27
CA PRO A 126 -3.01 8.43 12.51
C PRO A 126 -3.36 7.04 11.97
N ALA A 127 -4.62 6.62 12.06
CA ALA A 127 -5.07 5.39 11.42
C ALA A 127 -5.07 5.56 9.89
N ALA A 128 -4.82 4.48 9.15
CA ALA A 128 -4.99 4.48 7.70
C ALA A 128 -6.49 4.64 7.36
N ASP A 129 -6.81 5.64 6.55
CA ASP A 129 -8.16 5.85 6.02
C ASP A 129 -8.30 5.10 4.70
N LEU A 130 -8.79 3.86 4.78
CA LEU A 130 -8.89 2.96 3.63
C LEU A 130 -10.26 2.28 3.63
N PRO A 131 -10.89 2.10 2.45
CA PRO A 131 -12.13 1.35 2.34
C PRO A 131 -11.93 -0.10 2.78
N ASP A 132 -13.01 -0.76 3.17
CA ASP A 132 -12.99 -2.19 3.50
C ASP A 132 -12.41 -2.98 2.31
N PRO A 133 -11.42 -3.88 2.51
CA PRO A 133 -10.84 -4.69 1.43
C PRO A 133 -11.86 -5.60 0.73
N ASP A 134 -13.06 -5.77 1.29
CA ASP A 134 -14.19 -6.46 0.68
C ASP A 134 -15.26 -5.55 0.07
N GLN A 135 -15.06 -4.24 0.09
CA GLN A 135 -15.88 -3.28 -0.65
C GLN A 135 -15.45 -3.21 -2.12
N TRP A 136 -16.36 -2.78 -3.00
CA TRP A 136 -16.00 -2.40 -4.37
C TRP A 136 -15.28 -1.06 -4.37
N THR A 137 -14.17 -0.95 -5.11
CA THR A 137 -13.27 0.21 -5.01
C THR A 137 -13.96 1.52 -5.36
N PHE A 138 -14.88 1.49 -6.32
CA PHE A 138 -15.55 2.68 -6.86
C PHE A 138 -16.95 2.91 -6.27
N GLU A 139 -17.31 2.22 -5.18
CA GLU A 139 -18.65 2.29 -4.59
C GLU A 139 -18.97 3.68 -4.04
N ALA A 140 -17.98 4.39 -3.49
CA ALA A 140 -18.16 5.75 -2.99
C ALA A 140 -18.53 6.74 -4.11
N ASP A 141 -18.03 6.51 -5.33
CA ASP A 141 -18.23 7.41 -6.46
C ASP A 141 -19.46 7.05 -7.31
N TYR A 142 -19.75 5.76 -7.47
CA TYR A 142 -20.79 5.27 -8.39
C TYR A 142 -21.88 4.39 -7.74
N GLY A 143 -21.75 4.05 -6.46
CA GLY A 143 -22.60 3.07 -5.79
C GLY A 143 -22.22 1.62 -6.08
N THR A 144 -23.04 0.69 -5.61
CA THR A 144 -22.81 -0.76 -5.82
C THR A 144 -22.86 -1.12 -7.30
N PRO A 145 -22.13 -2.16 -7.78
CA PRO A 145 -22.16 -2.55 -9.18
C PRO A 145 -23.56 -2.91 -9.67
N ASP A 146 -23.93 -2.39 -10.85
CA ASP A 146 -25.19 -2.75 -11.53
C ASP A 146 -25.19 -4.20 -12.05
N LEU A 147 -24.00 -4.75 -12.31
CA LEU A 147 -23.79 -6.08 -12.85
C LEU A 147 -22.55 -6.73 -12.23
N ILE A 148 -22.71 -7.95 -11.73
CA ILE A 148 -21.61 -8.78 -11.24
C ILE A 148 -21.60 -10.05 -12.08
N ILE A 149 -20.52 -10.26 -12.83
CA ILE A 149 -20.30 -11.47 -13.63
C ILE A 149 -19.29 -12.32 -12.85
N GLY A 150 -19.73 -13.48 -12.36
CA GLY A 150 -18.85 -14.40 -11.64
C GLY A 150 -18.13 -15.33 -12.61
N SER A 151 -16.83 -15.53 -12.43
CA SER A 151 -16.12 -16.63 -13.07
C SER A 151 -16.58 -17.99 -12.52
N VAL A 152 -16.19 -19.07 -13.20
CA VAL A 152 -16.42 -20.43 -12.69
C VAL A 152 -15.40 -20.70 -11.57
N PRO A 153 -15.85 -21.16 -10.37
CA PRO A 153 -14.94 -21.48 -9.29
C PRO A 153 -14.04 -22.65 -9.66
N MET A 154 -12.78 -22.60 -9.22
CA MET A 154 -11.80 -23.65 -9.44
C MET A 154 -10.91 -23.84 -8.20
N ASP A 155 -10.51 -25.08 -7.95
CA ASP A 155 -9.55 -25.39 -6.90
C ASP A 155 -8.13 -25.19 -7.42
N ILE A 156 -7.30 -24.50 -6.65
CA ILE A 156 -5.90 -24.25 -6.97
C ILE A 156 -5.02 -25.16 -6.10
N PRO A 157 -4.13 -25.97 -6.69
CA PRO A 157 -3.16 -26.75 -5.94
C PRO A 157 -2.26 -25.83 -5.10
N ALA A 158 -1.95 -26.23 -3.85
CA ALA A 158 -1.12 -25.44 -2.95
C ALA A 158 0.33 -25.23 -3.45
N ASN A 159 0.80 -26.08 -4.37
CA ASN A 159 2.12 -25.98 -4.99
C ASN A 159 2.00 -26.31 -6.47
N GLY A 160 2.74 -25.59 -7.32
CA GLY A 160 2.76 -25.81 -8.75
C GLY A 160 3.22 -24.57 -9.52
N ASN A 161 3.19 -24.69 -10.84
CA ASN A 161 3.35 -23.55 -11.74
C ASN A 161 2.01 -22.83 -11.93
N ASP A 162 2.05 -21.66 -12.57
CA ASP A 162 0.87 -20.90 -12.93
C ASP A 162 -0.13 -21.72 -13.75
N LEU A 163 -1.42 -21.57 -13.40
CA LEU A 163 -2.55 -22.15 -14.10
C LEU A 163 -3.30 -21.06 -14.86
N TRP A 164 -3.62 -21.34 -16.11
CA TRP A 164 -4.43 -20.47 -16.96
C TRP A 164 -5.75 -21.16 -17.27
N SER A 165 -6.87 -20.52 -16.92
CA SER A 165 -8.22 -21.03 -17.19
C SER A 165 -9.00 -20.02 -18.01
N LYS A 166 -9.62 -20.47 -19.11
CA LYS A 166 -10.52 -19.64 -19.93
C LYS A 166 -11.97 -20.02 -19.65
N HIS A 167 -12.70 -19.18 -18.93
CA HIS A 167 -14.11 -19.41 -18.61
C HIS A 167 -15.00 -18.48 -19.43
N MET A 168 -16.03 -19.03 -20.07
CA MET A 168 -16.99 -18.26 -20.87
C MET A 168 -18.30 -18.12 -20.09
N VAL A 169 -18.66 -16.90 -19.71
CA VAL A 169 -19.81 -16.63 -18.84
C VAL A 169 -20.74 -15.61 -19.50
N PRO A 170 -22.01 -15.98 -19.81
CA PRO A 170 -23.00 -15.04 -20.33
C PRO A 170 -23.18 -13.84 -19.39
N THR A 171 -23.21 -12.62 -19.94
CA THR A 171 -23.31 -11.40 -19.13
C THR A 171 -24.72 -11.16 -18.59
N GLY A 172 -25.74 -11.70 -19.27
CA GLY A 172 -27.15 -11.41 -18.97
C GLY A 172 -27.60 -10.00 -19.38
N VAL A 173 -26.76 -9.27 -20.12
CA VAL A 173 -27.06 -7.92 -20.60
C VAL A 173 -28.04 -8.01 -21.77
N ASN A 174 -29.25 -7.49 -21.58
CA ASN A 174 -30.33 -7.50 -22.58
C ASN A 174 -30.52 -6.15 -23.28
N GLU A 175 -29.85 -5.10 -22.79
CA GLU A 175 -29.86 -3.75 -23.37
C GLU A 175 -28.44 -3.21 -23.39
N GLU A 176 -28.04 -2.58 -24.49
CA GLU A 176 -26.71 -1.97 -24.60
C GLU A 176 -26.57 -0.82 -23.59
N ARG A 177 -25.43 -0.78 -22.89
CA ARG A 177 -25.16 0.22 -21.84
C ARG A 177 -23.74 0.73 -21.93
N CYS A 178 -23.54 2.01 -21.58
CA CYS A 178 -22.21 2.56 -21.40
C CYS A 178 -21.65 2.12 -20.03
N ILE A 179 -20.43 1.62 -20.02
CA ILE A 179 -19.70 1.27 -18.81
C ILE A 179 -19.12 2.57 -18.21
N LYS A 180 -19.34 2.82 -16.91
CA LYS A 180 -18.73 3.95 -16.17
C LYS A 180 -17.49 3.54 -15.37
N ALA A 181 -17.54 2.36 -14.78
CA ALA A 181 -16.45 1.75 -14.04
C ALA A 181 -16.48 0.23 -14.28
N VAL A 182 -15.31 -0.40 -14.34
CA VAL A 182 -15.17 -1.86 -14.39
C VAL A 182 -14.07 -2.30 -13.44
N GLN A 183 -14.31 -3.37 -12.69
CA GLN A 183 -13.37 -3.93 -11.73
C GLN A 183 -13.46 -5.44 -11.76
N VAL A 184 -12.31 -6.11 -11.88
CA VAL A 184 -12.19 -7.52 -11.52
C VAL A 184 -11.78 -7.58 -10.06
N ARG A 185 -12.46 -8.42 -9.29
CA ARG A 185 -12.18 -8.61 -7.87
C ARG A 185 -12.12 -10.10 -7.56
N PRO A 186 -10.94 -10.64 -7.23
CA PRO A 186 -10.84 -11.96 -6.61
C PRO A 186 -11.62 -11.98 -5.28
N ARG A 187 -12.43 -13.01 -5.07
CA ARG A 187 -13.29 -13.16 -3.90
C ARG A 187 -12.64 -14.05 -2.85
N GLY A 188 -12.72 -13.65 -1.57
CA GLY A 188 -12.25 -14.46 -0.44
C GLY A 188 -10.78 -14.88 -0.61
N ASP A 189 -10.52 -16.17 -0.40
CA ASP A 189 -9.17 -16.75 -0.47
C ASP A 189 -8.54 -16.66 -1.87
N ALA A 190 -9.34 -16.46 -2.93
CA ALA A 190 -8.82 -16.28 -4.28
C ALA A 190 -7.90 -15.06 -4.41
N LYS A 191 -8.03 -14.06 -3.53
CA LYS A 191 -7.13 -12.89 -3.47
C LYS A 191 -5.66 -13.28 -3.29
N ALA A 192 -5.38 -14.42 -2.63
CA ALA A 192 -4.03 -14.89 -2.38
C ALA A 192 -3.39 -15.60 -3.59
N VAL A 193 -4.18 -16.01 -4.59
CA VAL A 193 -3.70 -16.87 -5.69
C VAL A 193 -3.95 -16.31 -7.08
N VAL A 194 -4.91 -15.38 -7.26
CA VAL A 194 -5.16 -14.76 -8.57
C VAL A 194 -4.13 -13.67 -8.83
N HIS A 195 -3.18 -13.95 -9.74
CA HIS A 195 -2.16 -12.99 -10.15
C HIS A 195 -2.63 -12.09 -11.30
N HIS A 196 -3.26 -12.65 -12.33
CA HIS A 196 -3.87 -11.91 -13.46
C HIS A 196 -5.28 -12.40 -13.79
N ALA A 197 -6.07 -11.55 -14.44
CA ALA A 197 -7.27 -11.92 -15.18
C ALA A 197 -7.42 -11.04 -16.42
N ASN A 198 -7.51 -11.64 -17.60
CA ASN A 198 -7.54 -10.93 -18.88
C ASN A 198 -8.92 -11.08 -19.51
N SER A 199 -9.85 -10.27 -19.03
CA SER A 199 -11.25 -10.39 -19.45
C SER A 199 -11.50 -9.74 -20.80
N GLU A 200 -12.28 -10.42 -21.63
CA GLU A 200 -12.70 -9.99 -22.97
C GLU A 200 -14.21 -10.14 -23.11
N VAL A 201 -14.85 -9.21 -23.81
CA VAL A 201 -16.24 -9.33 -24.22
C VAL A 201 -16.29 -10.04 -25.57
N GLU A 202 -17.08 -11.10 -25.65
CA GLU A 202 -17.40 -11.78 -26.90
C GLU A 202 -18.89 -11.61 -27.22
N VAL A 203 -19.21 -11.43 -28.50
CA VAL A 203 -20.59 -11.28 -29.01
C VAL A 203 -20.87 -12.35 -30.05
N MET A 204 -22.13 -12.72 -30.20
CA MET A 204 -22.53 -13.68 -31.22
C MET A 204 -22.70 -12.98 -32.58
N ASN A 205 -22.03 -13.50 -33.61
CA ASN A 205 -22.10 -13.01 -34.98
C ASN A 205 -23.33 -13.58 -35.72
N GLU A 206 -23.51 -13.17 -36.97
CA GLU A 206 -24.64 -13.58 -37.82
C GLU A 206 -24.67 -15.10 -38.09
N ASP A 207 -23.51 -15.75 -38.06
CA ASP A 207 -23.35 -17.21 -38.26
C ASP A 207 -23.62 -18.02 -36.98
N GLY A 208 -23.88 -17.36 -35.85
CA GLY A 208 -24.14 -18.00 -34.56
C GLY A 208 -22.88 -18.40 -33.78
N GLU A 209 -21.71 -17.87 -34.17
CA GLU A 209 -20.44 -18.07 -33.48
C GLU A 209 -20.10 -16.86 -32.60
N TYR A 210 -19.37 -17.08 -31.51
CA TYR A 210 -18.88 -15.99 -30.68
C TYR A 210 -17.56 -15.44 -31.22
N GLU A 211 -17.49 -14.13 -31.39
CA GLU A 211 -16.29 -13.40 -31.78
C GLU A 211 -15.91 -12.35 -30.73
N SER A 212 -14.63 -11.99 -30.70
CA SER A 212 -14.13 -10.91 -29.85
C SER A 212 -14.77 -9.58 -30.25
N PHE A 213 -15.46 -8.96 -29.29
CA PHE A 213 -15.90 -7.57 -29.40
C PHE A 213 -14.81 -6.61 -28.93
N GLY A 214 -14.06 -7.01 -27.90
CA GLY A 214 -12.89 -6.29 -27.40
C GLY A 214 -12.57 -6.65 -25.96
N GLN A 215 -11.35 -6.30 -25.54
CA GLN A 215 -10.94 -6.44 -24.14
C GLN A 215 -11.97 -5.75 -23.22
N LEU A 216 -12.24 -6.30 -22.05
CA LEU A 216 -13.10 -5.68 -21.03
C LEU A 216 -12.25 -4.97 -19.98
N THR A 217 -11.32 -5.69 -19.36
CA THR A 217 -10.30 -5.13 -18.47
C THR A 217 -9.23 -6.17 -18.24
N GLU A 218 -8.00 -5.71 -18.08
CA GLU A 218 -6.93 -6.51 -17.46
C GLU A 218 -7.01 -6.33 -15.94
N TYR A 219 -6.79 -7.38 -15.17
CA TYR A 219 -6.44 -7.29 -13.77
C TYR A 219 -5.06 -7.89 -13.57
N ALA A 220 -4.24 -7.16 -12.83
CA ALA A 220 -3.03 -7.66 -12.20
C ALA A 220 -3.19 -7.43 -10.69
N MET A 221 -2.58 -8.28 -9.86
CA MET A 221 -2.68 -8.18 -8.41
C MET A 221 -2.39 -6.75 -7.93
N GLY A 222 -3.37 -6.13 -7.26
CA GLY A 222 -3.30 -4.75 -6.77
C GLY A 222 -3.90 -3.67 -7.67
N LYS A 223 -4.26 -3.97 -8.93
CA LYS A 223 -5.01 -3.04 -9.79
C LYS A 223 -6.42 -2.84 -9.25
N TRP A 224 -6.84 -1.59 -9.13
CA TRP A 224 -8.17 -1.21 -8.63
C TRP A 224 -9.30 -1.47 -9.63
N GLY A 225 -9.06 -1.18 -10.91
CA GLY A 225 -10.04 -1.29 -11.99
C GLY A 225 -9.81 -0.21 -13.05
N GLU A 226 -10.81 0.01 -13.91
CA GLU A 226 -10.79 1.01 -14.97
C GLU A 226 -12.00 1.94 -14.83
N LEU A 227 -11.75 3.24 -14.93
CA LEU A 227 -12.78 4.28 -14.98
C LEU A 227 -12.87 4.80 -16.41
N MET A 228 -14.09 4.90 -16.93
CA MET A 228 -14.33 5.46 -18.25
C MET A 228 -14.34 6.99 -18.13
N PRO A 229 -13.57 7.73 -18.96
CA PRO A 229 -13.55 9.18 -18.90
C PRO A 229 -14.93 9.80 -19.12
N GLU A 230 -15.16 10.97 -18.53
CA GLU A 230 -16.40 11.71 -18.73
C GLU A 230 -16.65 11.99 -20.23
N GLY A 231 -17.89 11.75 -20.67
CA GLY A 231 -18.29 11.92 -22.07
C GLY A 231 -17.89 10.77 -23.00
N VAL A 232 -17.16 9.76 -22.52
CA VAL A 232 -16.81 8.55 -23.28
C VAL A 232 -17.76 7.42 -22.94
N CYS A 233 -18.32 6.78 -23.98
CA CYS A 233 -19.14 5.57 -23.82
C CYS A 233 -18.39 4.38 -24.41
N ARG A 234 -17.84 3.53 -23.53
CA ARG A 234 -17.47 2.15 -23.88
C ARG A 234 -18.71 1.29 -23.70
N THR A 235 -19.19 0.65 -24.75
CA THR A 235 -20.44 -0.10 -24.71
C THR A 235 -20.24 -1.52 -24.19
N MET A 236 -21.21 -1.99 -23.40
CA MET A 236 -21.43 -3.40 -23.10
C MET A 236 -22.55 -3.91 -24.01
N PRO A 237 -22.24 -4.72 -25.04
CA PRO A 237 -23.23 -5.19 -26.01
C PRO A 237 -24.21 -6.20 -25.40
N THR A 238 -25.42 -6.26 -25.97
CA THR A 238 -26.44 -7.23 -25.59
C THR A 238 -26.06 -8.66 -25.98
N ASN A 239 -26.57 -9.66 -25.26
CA ASN A 239 -26.34 -11.08 -25.56
C ASN A 239 -24.85 -11.45 -25.64
N SER A 240 -24.02 -10.70 -24.91
CA SER A 240 -22.58 -10.93 -24.82
C SER A 240 -22.23 -11.96 -23.77
N ARG A 241 -20.99 -12.44 -23.81
CA ARG A 241 -20.37 -13.20 -22.73
C ARG A 241 -19.00 -12.61 -22.39
N VAL A 242 -18.57 -12.82 -21.16
CA VAL A 242 -17.19 -12.55 -20.75
C VAL A 242 -16.37 -13.82 -20.89
N SER A 243 -15.27 -13.70 -21.62
CA SER A 243 -14.15 -14.63 -21.58
C SER A 243 -13.19 -14.18 -20.49
N TRP A 244 -13.00 -14.99 -19.44
CA TRP A 244 -12.02 -14.74 -18.36
C TRP A 244 -10.60 -15.16 -18.74
#